data_AF-A0A2V7EGV5-F1
#
_entry.id   AF-A0A2V7EGV5-F1
#
_cell.length_a   1.000
_cell.length_b   1.000
_cell.length_c   1.000
_cell.angle_alpha   90.00
_cell.angle_beta   90.00
_cell.angle_gamma   90.00
#
_symmetry.space_group_name_H-M   'P 1'
#
loop_
_entity.id
_entity.type
_entity.pdbx_description
1 polymer ?
#
loop_
_entity_poly.entity_id
_entity_poly.type
_entity_poly.pdbx_seq_one_letter_code
_entity_poly.pdbx_strand_id
1 'polypeptide(L)'
;MRPEQQSGVSRVEIDCPLAGVLAERLRLARHDLTLQWLDRIASRVSLDRNRVFPTKDLLDHVPLLIDGVADYVKNPAAEIGVDMPVVAKAMELGALRHQQGFDAYEILKEYEFLGGILFEFFTTTVEQVKEPCEKSELMACGARLYRAVTIIQQTTMTHFLLLADRHVAEREERLRVFNRVISHEIKNRVGAILGASTVLNELSEMPSSKRADLEEIVLRNAREMRNTVENVLIL
;
A
#
# COMPACT_ATOMS: atom_id res chain seq x y z
N MET A 1 15.15 36.55 -39.83
CA MET A 1 16.03 36.13 -38.71
C MET A 1 15.15 35.97 -37.48
N ARG A 2 14.95 34.73 -37.02
CA ARG A 2 14.28 34.42 -35.74
C ARG A 2 15.36 34.41 -34.66
N PRO A 3 15.15 35.01 -33.48
CA PRO A 3 16.11 34.93 -32.40
C PRO A 3 16.17 33.49 -31.89
N GLU A 4 17.40 32.99 -31.74
CA GLU A 4 17.72 31.67 -31.21
C GLU A 4 17.13 31.53 -29.79
N GLN A 5 16.30 30.51 -29.61
CA GLN A 5 15.90 30.05 -28.29
C GLN A 5 17.15 29.48 -27.60
N GLN A 6 17.77 30.28 -26.73
CA GLN A 6 18.69 29.74 -25.73
C GLN A 6 17.89 28.76 -24.87
N SER A 7 18.20 27.47 -25.02
CA SER A 7 17.79 26.40 -24.13
C SER A 7 18.36 26.70 -22.74
N GLY A 8 17.58 27.39 -21.91
CA GLY A 8 17.95 27.66 -20.53
C GLY A 8 18.04 26.34 -19.78
N VAL A 9 19.27 25.91 -19.46
CA VAL A 9 19.52 24.81 -18.51
C VAL A 9 18.72 25.12 -17.26
N SER A 10 17.86 24.20 -16.84
CA SER A 10 17.09 24.39 -15.62
C SER A 10 18.06 24.55 -14.46
N ARG A 11 17.84 25.50 -13.54
CA ARG A 11 18.74 25.69 -12.38
C ARG A 11 18.86 24.44 -11.49
N VAL A 12 18.01 23.44 -11.70
CA VAL A 12 18.04 22.12 -11.05
C VAL A 12 19.09 21.18 -11.66
N GLU A 13 19.52 21.44 -12.89
CA GLU A 13 20.48 20.65 -13.67
C GLU A 13 21.94 21.11 -13.50
N ILE A 14 22.17 22.11 -12.64
CA ILE A 14 23.52 22.64 -12.36
C ILE A 14 24.34 21.55 -11.68
N ASP A 15 25.49 21.21 -12.26
CA ASP A 15 26.43 20.29 -11.61
C ASP A 15 26.94 20.93 -10.31
N CYS A 16 26.77 20.24 -9.19
CA CYS A 16 26.98 20.76 -7.84
C CYS A 16 28.21 20.02 -7.29
N PRO A 17 29.37 20.68 -7.08
CA PRO A 17 30.58 20.02 -6.58
C PRO A 17 30.36 19.28 -5.25
N LEU A 18 29.43 19.77 -4.43
CA LEU A 18 29.00 19.13 -3.18
C LEU A 18 28.18 17.85 -3.39
N ALA A 19 27.55 17.65 -4.55
CA ALA A 19 26.63 16.53 -4.78
C ALA A 19 27.31 15.17 -4.55
N GLY A 20 28.53 15.01 -5.05
CA GLY A 20 29.32 13.80 -4.85
C GLY A 20 29.69 13.56 -3.39
N VAL A 21 30.13 14.62 -2.69
CA VAL A 21 30.52 14.55 -1.27
C VAL A 21 29.31 14.24 -0.38
N LEU A 22 28.18 14.89 -0.65
CA LEU A 22 26.92 14.68 0.08
C LEU A 22 26.38 13.27 -0.13
N ALA A 23 26.39 12.79 -1.38
CA ALA A 23 25.98 11.42 -1.69
C ALA A 23 26.87 10.40 -0.97
N GLU A 24 28.19 10.60 -0.93
CA GLU A 24 29.08 9.69 -0.24
C GLU A 24 28.87 9.70 1.28
N ARG A 25 28.71 10.88 1.87
CA ARG A 25 28.41 11.00 3.30
C ARG A 25 27.06 10.37 3.67
N LEU A 26 26.04 10.49 2.81
CA LEU A 26 24.76 9.78 2.99
C LEU A 26 24.97 8.27 3.02
N ARG A 27 25.73 7.71 2.07
CA ARG A 27 26.00 6.26 2.01
C ARG A 27 26.76 5.78 3.25
N LEU A 28 27.73 6.55 3.73
CA LEU A 28 28.48 6.22 4.95
C LEU A 28 27.60 6.27 6.21
N ALA A 29 26.68 7.24 6.29
CA ALA A 29 25.80 7.42 7.44
C ALA A 29 24.51 6.58 7.37
N ARG A 30 24.26 5.82 6.30
CA ARG A 30 22.96 5.17 6.04
C ARG A 30 22.42 4.33 7.20
N HIS A 31 23.29 3.61 7.89
CA HIS A 31 22.89 2.77 9.01
C HIS A 31 22.48 3.61 10.22
N ASP A 32 23.29 4.62 10.57
CA ASP A 32 23.01 5.53 11.68
C ASP A 32 21.73 6.34 11.43
N LEU A 33 21.52 6.80 10.20
CA LEU A 33 20.30 7.50 9.78
C LEU A 33 19.07 6.59 9.87
N THR A 34 19.21 5.31 9.50
CA THR A 34 18.15 4.32 9.65
C THR A 34 17.81 4.11 11.13
N LEU A 35 18.80 3.99 12.00
CA LEU A 35 18.58 3.85 13.44
C LEU A 35 17.89 5.07 14.05
N GLN A 36 18.31 6.28 13.67
CA GLN A 36 17.66 7.52 14.08
C GLN A 36 16.20 7.59 13.62
N TRP A 37 15.92 7.12 12.40
CA TRP A 37 14.56 7.05 11.86
C TRP A 37 13.68 6.07 12.64
N LEU A 38 14.19 4.88 12.94
CA LEU A 38 13.50 3.90 13.78
C LEU A 38 13.17 4.45 15.16
N ASP A 39 14.14 5.13 15.78
CA ASP A 39 13.96 5.74 17.10
C ASP A 39 12.92 6.87 17.09
N ARG A 40 12.92 7.72 16.04
CA ARG A 40 11.90 8.75 15.86
C ARG A 40 10.49 8.18 15.67
N ILE A 41 10.36 7.09 14.91
CA ILE A 41 9.05 6.42 14.76
C ILE A 41 8.61 5.83 16.10
N ALA A 42 9.48 5.07 16.77
CA ALA A 42 9.16 4.41 18.04
C ALA A 42 8.79 5.40 19.17
N SER A 43 9.39 6.60 19.16
CA SER A 43 9.17 7.61 20.20
C SER A 43 7.94 8.49 19.96
N ARG A 44 7.54 8.71 18.70
CA ARG A 44 6.49 9.70 18.36
C ARG A 44 5.19 9.11 17.88
N VAL A 45 5.22 7.87 17.46
CA VAL A 45 4.02 7.24 16.98
C VAL A 45 3.42 6.45 18.14
N SER A 46 2.22 6.84 18.58
CA SER A 46 1.37 6.06 19.49
C SER A 46 0.84 4.78 18.82
N LEU A 47 1.67 4.16 17.98
CA LEU A 47 1.42 2.87 17.37
C LEU A 47 1.97 1.80 18.26
N ASP A 48 1.24 0.68 18.33
CA ASP A 48 1.74 -0.52 18.97
C ASP A 48 3.09 -0.88 18.34
N ARG A 49 4.14 -0.99 19.17
CA ARG A 49 5.51 -1.32 18.77
C ARG A 49 5.56 -2.60 17.93
N ASN A 50 4.64 -3.54 18.16
CA ASN A 50 4.53 -4.79 17.40
C ASN A 50 3.86 -4.63 16.03
N ARG A 51 3.11 -3.54 15.79
CA ARG A 51 2.62 -3.16 14.45
C ARG A 51 3.68 -2.44 13.64
N VAL A 52 4.47 -1.57 14.27
CA VAL A 52 5.53 -0.82 13.58
C VAL A 52 6.69 -1.72 13.14
N PHE A 53 7.00 -2.75 13.94
CA PHE A 53 8.18 -3.60 13.78
C PHE A 53 7.89 -5.11 13.79
N PRO A 54 7.21 -5.67 12.77
CA PRO A 54 6.93 -7.10 12.77
C PRO A 54 8.08 -7.98 12.25
N THR A 55 9.04 -7.47 11.45
CA THR A 55 10.15 -8.29 10.89
C THR A 55 11.49 -7.57 10.74
N LYS A 56 12.58 -8.35 10.59
CA LYS A 56 13.94 -7.87 10.25
C LYS A 56 14.01 -7.24 8.85
N ASP A 57 13.09 -7.60 7.96
CA ASP A 57 13.09 -7.20 6.54
C ASP A 57 13.08 -5.67 6.36
N LEU A 58 12.39 -4.93 7.24
CA LEU A 58 12.36 -3.46 7.18
C LEU A 58 13.76 -2.83 7.34
N LEU A 59 14.61 -3.42 8.18
CA LEU A 59 15.98 -2.97 8.40
C LEU A 59 16.85 -3.12 7.14
N ASP A 60 16.46 -4.02 6.24
CA ASP A 60 17.17 -4.25 4.98
C ASP A 60 16.70 -3.27 3.88
N HIS A 61 15.47 -2.75 3.94
CA HIS A 61 14.93 -1.86 2.92
C HIS A 61 15.38 -0.40 3.06
N VAL A 62 15.34 0.18 4.27
CA VAL A 62 15.58 1.62 4.46
C VAL A 62 17.00 2.06 4.08
N PRO A 63 18.07 1.32 4.41
CA PRO A 63 19.41 1.67 3.94
C PRO A 63 19.50 1.76 2.41
N LEU A 64 18.81 0.87 1.68
CA LEU A 64 18.77 0.89 0.21
C LEU A 64 18.00 2.10 -0.33
N LEU A 65 16.99 2.58 0.39
CA LEU A 65 16.31 3.83 0.05
C LEU A 65 17.25 5.03 0.22
N ILE A 66 18.06 5.05 1.28
CA ILE A 66 19.06 6.11 1.50
C ILE A 66 20.14 6.07 0.41
N ASP A 67 20.59 4.89 -0.01
CA ASP A 67 21.51 4.74 -1.14
C ASP A 67 20.90 5.29 -2.43
N GLY A 68 19.62 5.00 -2.70
CA GLY A 68 18.91 5.57 -3.83
C GLY A 68 18.74 7.09 -3.76
N VAL A 69 18.51 7.65 -2.56
CA VAL A 69 18.52 9.10 -2.33
C VAL A 69 19.90 9.69 -2.64
N ALA A 70 20.99 9.04 -2.23
CA ALA A 70 22.34 9.47 -2.53
C ALA A 70 22.61 9.47 -4.05
N ASP A 71 22.09 8.49 -4.78
CA ASP A 71 22.18 8.46 -6.25
C ASP A 71 21.43 9.65 -6.88
N TYR A 72 20.24 10.00 -6.38
CA TYR A 72 19.50 11.17 -6.83
C TYR A 72 20.20 12.49 -6.53
N VAL A 73 20.80 12.64 -5.35
CA VAL A 73 21.56 13.85 -5.00
C VAL A 73 22.72 14.04 -5.96
N LYS A 74 23.43 12.95 -6.28
CA LYS A 74 24.57 12.95 -7.21
C LYS A 74 24.16 13.20 -8.67
N ASN A 75 22.96 12.80 -9.08
CA ASN A 75 22.53 12.90 -10.47
C ASN A 75 22.05 14.33 -10.82
N PRO A 76 22.70 15.04 -11.77
CA PRO A 76 22.24 16.35 -12.19
C PRO A 76 21.04 16.30 -13.15
N ALA A 77 20.67 15.14 -13.68
CA ALA A 77 19.56 15.04 -14.63
C ALA A 77 18.21 15.45 -14.01
N ALA A 78 17.44 16.26 -14.73
CA ALA A 78 16.11 16.67 -14.30
C ALA A 78 15.05 15.56 -14.42
N GLU A 79 15.29 14.53 -15.23
CA GLU A 79 14.36 13.42 -15.37
C GLU A 79 14.78 12.23 -14.51
N ILE A 80 13.88 11.91 -13.58
CA ILE A 80 14.01 10.75 -12.72
C ILE A 80 13.27 9.61 -13.43
N GLY A 81 14.04 8.69 -14.01
CA GLY A 81 13.51 7.53 -14.69
C GLY A 81 12.87 6.54 -13.73
N VAL A 82 11.77 5.93 -14.16
CA VAL A 82 11.07 4.84 -13.45
C VAL A 82 11.97 3.61 -13.27
N ASP A 83 13.05 3.52 -14.06
CA ASP A 83 14.03 2.44 -14.08
C ASP A 83 15.07 2.49 -12.95
N MET A 84 15.01 3.52 -12.08
CA MET A 84 15.92 3.61 -10.94
C MET A 84 15.63 2.47 -9.96
N PRO A 85 16.63 1.66 -9.54
CA PRO A 85 16.42 0.50 -8.65
C PRO A 85 15.68 0.82 -7.34
N VAL A 86 15.82 2.05 -6.84
CA VAL A 86 15.12 2.54 -5.65
C VAL A 86 13.59 2.59 -5.81
N VAL A 87 13.08 2.75 -7.03
CA VAL A 87 11.63 2.72 -7.33
C VAL A 87 11.08 1.32 -7.07
N ALA A 88 11.77 0.27 -7.54
CA ALA A 88 11.38 -1.11 -7.25
C ALA A 88 11.39 -1.39 -5.73
N LYS A 89 12.39 -0.88 -5.00
CA LYS A 89 12.45 -1.01 -3.54
C LYS A 89 11.33 -0.25 -2.82
N ALA A 90 10.95 0.92 -3.31
CA ALA A 90 9.78 1.64 -2.81
C ALA A 90 8.47 0.85 -3.01
N MET A 91 8.31 0.18 -4.16
CA MET A 91 7.17 -0.71 -4.41
C MET A 91 7.15 -1.91 -3.46
N GLU A 92 8.29 -2.58 -3.28
CA GLU A 92 8.44 -3.69 -2.32
C GLU A 92 8.03 -3.26 -0.90
N LEU A 93 8.46 -2.07 -0.47
CA LEU A 93 8.08 -1.52 0.83
C LEU A 93 6.58 -1.23 0.93
N GLY A 94 5.95 -0.74 -0.14
CA GLY A 94 4.50 -0.55 -0.20
C GLY A 94 3.73 -1.86 -0.03
N ALA A 95 4.23 -2.93 -0.64
CA ALA A 95 3.66 -4.27 -0.47
C ALA A 95 3.85 -4.82 0.94
N LEU A 96 5.03 -4.62 1.53
CA LEU A 96 5.32 -5.03 2.90
C LEU A 96 4.39 -4.32 3.89
N ARG A 97 4.21 -2.99 3.77
CA ARG A 97 3.31 -2.24 4.65
C ARG A 97 1.85 -2.67 4.53
N HIS A 98 1.39 -2.99 3.32
CA HIS A 98 0.07 -3.57 3.12
C HIS A 98 -0.09 -4.92 3.86
N GLN A 99 0.90 -5.82 3.76
CA GLN A 99 0.88 -7.10 4.47
C GLN A 99 0.90 -6.95 5.99
N GLN A 100 1.58 -5.91 6.49
CA GLN A 100 1.65 -5.59 7.92
C GLN A 100 0.39 -4.90 8.46
N GLY A 101 -0.57 -4.56 7.59
CA GLY A 101 -1.84 -3.94 7.97
C GLY A 101 -1.70 -2.46 8.34
N PHE A 102 -0.71 -1.78 7.78
CA PHE A 102 -0.58 -0.32 7.91
C PHE A 102 -1.74 0.40 7.24
N ASP A 103 -1.98 1.63 7.67
CA ASP A 103 -2.78 2.62 6.97
C ASP A 103 -1.92 3.65 6.22
N ALA A 104 -2.56 4.41 5.33
CA ALA A 104 -1.87 5.40 4.51
C ALA A 104 -1.24 6.52 5.34
N TYR A 105 -1.86 6.94 6.44
CA TYR A 105 -1.34 8.01 7.28
C TYR A 105 -0.04 7.61 7.98
N GLU A 106 0.03 6.38 8.49
CA GLU A 106 1.24 5.83 9.10
C GLU A 106 2.42 5.86 8.13
N ILE A 107 2.21 5.42 6.89
CA ILE A 107 3.25 5.46 5.83
C ILE A 107 3.68 6.90 5.55
N LEU A 108 2.74 7.85 5.44
CA LEU A 108 3.08 9.26 5.23
C LEU A 108 3.93 9.83 6.37
N LYS A 109 3.61 9.48 7.62
CA LYS A 109 4.40 9.90 8.79
C LYS A 109 5.81 9.33 8.79
N GLU A 110 5.99 8.07 8.38
CA GLU A 110 7.31 7.47 8.27
C GLU A 110 8.22 8.24 7.30
N TYR A 111 7.68 8.65 6.14
CA TYR A 111 8.41 9.43 5.15
C TYR A 111 8.64 10.89 5.57
N GLU A 112 7.71 11.49 6.32
CA GLU A 112 7.92 12.80 6.93
C GLU A 112 9.12 12.77 7.88
N PHE A 113 9.23 11.75 8.74
CA PHE A 113 10.36 11.61 9.65
C PHE A 113 11.66 11.33 8.90
N LEU A 114 11.64 10.44 7.90
CA LEU A 114 12.81 10.15 7.09
C LEU A 114 13.30 11.41 6.38
N GLY A 115 12.41 12.15 5.72
CA GLY A 115 12.72 13.41 5.07
C GLY A 115 13.34 14.42 6.04
N GLY A 116 12.75 14.59 7.22
CA GLY A 116 13.29 15.48 8.25
C GLY A 116 14.71 15.10 8.68
N ILE A 117 14.98 13.81 8.91
CA ILE A 117 16.33 13.31 9.28
C ILE A 117 17.33 13.56 8.16
N LEU A 118 16.97 13.27 6.91
CA LEU A 118 17.86 13.45 5.78
C LEU A 118 18.16 14.93 5.52
N PHE A 119 17.18 15.81 5.71
CA PHE A 119 17.39 17.26 5.61
C PHE A 119 18.28 17.80 6.72
N GLU A 120 18.08 17.37 7.96
CA GLU A 120 18.94 17.74 9.08
C GLU A 120 20.38 17.29 8.81
N PHE A 121 20.57 16.02 8.43
CA PHE A 121 21.86 15.48 8.03
C PHE A 121 22.52 16.29 6.90
N PHE A 122 21.75 16.65 5.87
CA PHE A 122 22.22 17.47 4.76
C PHE A 122 22.73 18.82 5.24
N THR A 123 21.95 19.54 6.05
CA THR A 123 22.35 20.87 6.56
C THR A 123 23.60 20.81 7.41
N THR A 124 23.69 19.87 8.36
CA THR A 124 24.88 19.67 9.19
C THR A 124 26.10 19.28 8.37
N THR A 125 25.91 18.47 7.33
CA THR A 125 27.01 18.06 6.45
C THR A 125 27.57 19.24 5.67
N VAL A 126 26.72 20.09 5.12
CA VAL A 126 27.13 21.27 4.34
C VAL A 126 27.96 22.24 5.19
N GLU A 127 27.63 22.40 6.47
CA GLU A 127 28.43 23.23 7.40
C GLU A 127 29.85 22.70 7.64
N GLN A 128 30.05 21.39 7.48
CA GLN A 128 31.33 20.71 7.77
C GLN A 128 32.21 20.49 6.53
N VAL A 129 31.64 20.62 5.34
CA VAL A 129 32.36 20.41 4.08
C VAL A 129 33.10 21.70 3.68
N LYS A 130 34.35 21.55 3.24
CA LYS A 130 35.20 22.68 2.82
C LYS A 130 35.18 22.95 1.31
N GLU A 131 34.52 22.09 0.53
CA GLU A 131 34.33 22.30 -0.91
C GLU A 131 33.58 23.62 -1.16
N PRO A 132 34.12 24.49 -2.04
CA PRO A 132 33.43 25.71 -2.43
C PRO A 132 32.16 25.36 -3.22
N CYS A 133 31.06 26.05 -2.90
CA CYS A 133 29.76 25.87 -3.54
C CYS A 133 29.00 27.19 -3.59
N GLU A 134 28.37 27.48 -4.70
CA GLU A 134 27.42 28.59 -4.81
C GLU A 134 26.11 28.28 -4.10
N LYS A 135 25.38 29.32 -3.68
CA LYS A 135 24.06 29.18 -3.05
C LYS A 135 23.06 28.48 -3.98
N SER A 136 23.13 28.76 -5.28
CA SER A 136 22.34 28.13 -6.35
C SER A 136 22.58 26.62 -6.42
N GLU A 137 23.84 26.20 -6.38
CA GLU A 137 24.26 24.79 -6.40
C GLU A 137 23.79 24.05 -5.14
N LEU A 138 23.94 24.68 -3.97
CA LEU A 138 23.45 24.13 -2.70
C LEU A 138 21.92 23.91 -2.74
N MET A 139 21.18 24.88 -3.26
CA MET A 139 19.72 24.76 -3.41
C MET A 139 19.33 23.69 -4.42
N ALA A 140 20.10 23.50 -5.50
CA ALA A 140 19.88 22.41 -6.45
C ALA A 140 20.09 21.04 -5.78
N CYS A 141 21.18 20.90 -5.01
CA CYS A 141 21.47 19.72 -4.21
C CYS A 141 20.33 19.42 -3.19
N GLY A 142 19.80 20.43 -2.50
CA GLY A 142 18.65 20.28 -1.60
C GLY A 142 17.33 19.96 -2.30
N ALA A 143 17.08 20.52 -3.48
CA ALA A 143 15.90 20.22 -4.30
C ALA A 143 15.92 18.77 -4.80
N ARG A 144 17.10 18.23 -5.15
CA ARG A 144 17.26 16.82 -5.52
C ARG A 144 16.96 15.89 -4.34
N LEU A 145 17.45 16.23 -3.15
CA LEU A 145 17.13 15.49 -1.92
C LEU A 145 15.63 15.45 -1.66
N TYR A 146 14.97 16.61 -1.69
CA TYR A 146 13.51 16.71 -1.54
C TYR A 146 12.78 15.79 -2.52
N ARG A 147 13.13 15.93 -3.81
CA ARG A 147 12.47 15.20 -4.89
C ARG A 147 12.68 13.70 -4.78
N ALA A 148 13.87 13.25 -4.37
CA ALA A 148 14.15 11.84 -4.14
C ALA A 148 13.21 11.25 -3.08
N VAL A 149 13.10 11.91 -1.92
CA VAL A 149 12.20 11.48 -0.84
C VAL A 149 10.75 11.47 -1.30
N THR A 150 10.31 12.52 -2.00
CA THR A 150 8.93 12.60 -2.52
C THR A 150 8.61 11.48 -3.50
N ILE A 151 9.51 11.16 -4.43
CA ILE A 151 9.26 10.08 -5.41
C ILE A 151 9.19 8.73 -4.72
N ILE A 152 10.12 8.44 -3.80
CA ILE A 152 10.11 7.18 -3.04
C ILE A 152 8.81 7.05 -2.24
N GLN A 153 8.40 8.12 -1.56
CA GLN A 153 7.13 8.17 -0.83
C GLN A 153 5.93 7.93 -1.74
N GLN A 154 5.86 8.62 -2.88
CA GLN A 154 4.78 8.49 -3.85
C GLN A 154 4.70 7.07 -4.41
N THR A 155 5.81 6.51 -4.87
CA THR A 155 5.87 5.13 -5.38
C THR A 155 5.41 4.12 -4.33
N THR A 156 5.88 4.26 -3.09
CA THR A 156 5.47 3.40 -1.98
C THR A 156 3.97 3.48 -1.73
N MET A 157 3.44 4.70 -1.63
CA MET A 157 2.02 4.95 -1.38
C MET A 157 1.14 4.43 -2.52
N THR A 158 1.51 4.70 -3.76
CA THR A 158 0.77 4.23 -4.94
C THR A 158 0.71 2.71 -4.96
N HIS A 159 1.82 2.02 -4.72
CA HIS A 159 1.81 0.56 -4.71
C HIS A 159 1.01 -0.03 -3.54
N PHE A 160 1.10 0.58 -2.36
CA PHE A 160 0.29 0.23 -1.20
C PHE A 160 -1.21 0.37 -1.51
N LEU A 161 -1.65 1.50 -2.04
CA LEU A 161 -3.06 1.75 -2.37
C LEU A 161 -3.58 0.79 -3.45
N LEU A 162 -2.76 0.50 -4.48
CA LEU A 162 -3.11 -0.48 -5.51
C LEU A 162 -3.33 -1.90 -4.95
N LEU A 163 -2.62 -2.27 -3.87
CA LEU A 163 -2.84 -3.54 -3.19
C LEU A 163 -4.09 -3.49 -2.31
N ALA A 164 -4.30 -2.39 -1.59
CA ALA A 164 -5.50 -2.19 -0.78
C ALA A 164 -6.78 -2.24 -1.62
N ASP A 165 -6.82 -1.54 -2.75
CA ASP A 165 -7.97 -1.53 -3.66
C ASP A 165 -8.27 -2.92 -4.24
N ARG A 166 -7.23 -3.66 -4.63
CA ARG A 166 -7.38 -5.04 -5.10
C ARG A 166 -7.96 -5.94 -4.02
N HIS A 167 -7.49 -5.81 -2.79
CA HIS A 167 -7.98 -6.62 -1.68
C HIS A 167 -9.45 -6.31 -1.34
N VAL A 168 -9.87 -5.04 -1.45
CA VAL A 168 -11.29 -4.66 -1.31
C VAL A 168 -12.12 -5.27 -2.44
N ALA A 169 -11.68 -5.13 -3.69
CA ALA A 169 -12.39 -5.68 -4.85
C ALA A 169 -12.54 -7.20 -4.78
N GLU A 170 -11.50 -7.92 -4.32
CA GLU A 170 -11.57 -9.37 -4.10
C GLU A 170 -12.60 -9.74 -3.03
N ARG A 171 -12.66 -8.97 -1.93
CA ARG A 171 -13.66 -9.19 -0.87
C ARG A 171 -15.07 -8.93 -1.37
N GLU A 172 -15.29 -7.84 -2.11
CA GLU A 172 -16.58 -7.52 -2.71
C GLU A 172 -17.02 -8.62 -3.70
N GLU A 173 -16.12 -9.13 -4.53
CA GLU A 173 -16.45 -10.22 -5.45
C GLU A 173 -16.81 -11.50 -4.71
N ARG A 174 -16.06 -11.86 -3.66
CA ARG A 174 -16.40 -13.00 -2.80
C ARG A 174 -17.77 -12.84 -2.17
N LEU A 175 -18.10 -11.64 -1.69
CA LEU A 175 -19.43 -11.33 -1.14
C LEU A 175 -20.53 -11.43 -2.19
N ARG A 176 -20.30 -10.95 -3.42
CA ARG A 176 -21.26 -11.06 -4.53
C ARG A 176 -21.53 -12.52 -4.89
N VAL A 177 -20.47 -13.33 -5.04
CA VAL A 177 -20.59 -14.76 -5.34
C VAL A 177 -21.32 -15.48 -4.21
N PHE A 178 -20.95 -15.21 -2.95
CA PHE A 178 -21.62 -15.77 -1.78
C PHE A 178 -23.12 -15.44 -1.76
N ASN A 179 -23.47 -14.15 -1.90
CA ASN A 179 -24.86 -13.70 -1.94
C ASN A 179 -25.65 -14.37 -3.07
N ARG A 180 -25.05 -14.54 -4.25
CA ARG A 180 -25.67 -15.24 -5.38
C ARG A 180 -25.95 -16.70 -5.06
N VAL A 181 -24.99 -17.42 -4.47
CA VAL A 181 -25.15 -18.83 -4.08
C VAL A 181 -26.26 -18.99 -3.03
N ILE A 182 -26.24 -18.18 -1.98
CA ILE A 182 -27.26 -18.21 -0.93
C ILE A 182 -28.64 -17.88 -1.50
N SER A 183 -28.74 -16.86 -2.37
CA SER A 183 -30.01 -16.49 -3.02
C SER A 183 -30.57 -17.64 -3.86
N HIS A 184 -29.71 -18.34 -4.62
CA HIS A 184 -30.12 -19.51 -5.39
C HIS A 184 -30.58 -20.66 -4.49
N GLU A 185 -29.85 -20.95 -3.42
CA GLU A 185 -30.21 -22.03 -2.49
C GLU A 185 -31.57 -21.72 -1.84
N ILE A 186 -31.74 -20.53 -1.26
CA ILE A 186 -33.01 -20.11 -0.64
C ILE A 186 -34.15 -20.18 -1.67
N LYS A 187 -33.96 -19.64 -2.88
CA LYS A 187 -35.00 -19.65 -3.92
C LYS A 187 -35.41 -21.08 -4.31
N ASN A 188 -34.46 -21.99 -4.44
CA ASN A 188 -34.74 -23.40 -4.77
C ASN A 188 -35.56 -24.07 -3.66
N ARG A 189 -35.18 -23.84 -2.39
CA ARG A 189 -35.91 -24.38 -1.23
C ARG A 189 -37.31 -23.80 -1.10
N VAL A 190 -37.47 -22.48 -1.25
CA VAL A 190 -38.79 -21.82 -1.29
C VAL A 190 -39.64 -22.39 -2.41
N GLY A 191 -39.08 -22.55 -3.62
CA GLY A 191 -39.79 -23.11 -4.76
C GLY A 191 -40.30 -24.53 -4.52
N ALA A 192 -39.48 -25.39 -3.90
CA ALA A 192 -39.88 -26.75 -3.54
C ALA A 192 -40.99 -26.78 -2.48
N ILE A 193 -40.89 -25.92 -1.45
CA ILE A 193 -41.91 -25.79 -0.41
C ILE A 193 -43.24 -25.32 -1.02
N LEU A 194 -43.22 -24.25 -1.81
CA LEU A 194 -44.41 -23.69 -2.44
C LEU A 194 -45.05 -24.70 -3.39
N GLY A 195 -44.27 -25.35 -4.25
CA GLY A 195 -44.77 -26.36 -5.19
C GLY A 195 -45.44 -27.54 -4.50
N ALA A 196 -44.81 -28.13 -3.46
CA ALA A 196 -45.40 -29.23 -2.71
C ALA A 196 -46.67 -28.79 -1.95
N SER A 197 -46.66 -27.59 -1.37
CA SER A 197 -47.82 -27.02 -0.67
C SER A 197 -49.01 -26.76 -1.59
N THR A 198 -48.77 -26.26 -2.81
CA THR A 198 -49.83 -26.05 -3.82
C THR A 198 -50.49 -27.38 -4.20
N VAL A 199 -49.70 -28.43 -4.47
CA VAL A 199 -50.22 -29.75 -4.80
C VAL A 199 -51.05 -30.34 -3.65
N LEU A 200 -50.60 -30.16 -2.40
CA LEU A 200 -51.33 -30.59 -1.21
C LEU A 200 -52.68 -29.86 -1.04
N ASN A 201 -52.76 -28.59 -1.47
CA ASN A 201 -53.96 -27.77 -1.33
C ASN A 201 -54.97 -27.97 -2.47
N GLU A 202 -54.49 -28.15 -3.71
CA GLU A 202 -55.34 -28.26 -4.91
C GLU A 202 -55.90 -29.67 -5.16
N LEU A 203 -55.18 -30.72 -4.74
CA LEU A 203 -55.61 -32.11 -4.92
C LEU A 203 -56.13 -32.68 -3.59
N SER A 204 -57.43 -32.55 -3.37
CA SER A 204 -58.11 -33.04 -2.17
C SER A 204 -58.14 -34.58 -2.09
N GLU A 205 -58.21 -35.28 -3.23
CA GLU A 205 -58.14 -36.74 -3.32
C GLU A 205 -56.77 -37.20 -3.81
N MET A 206 -55.95 -37.74 -2.90
CA MET A 206 -54.69 -38.38 -3.23
C MET A 206 -54.40 -39.56 -2.29
N PRO A 207 -53.61 -40.56 -2.73
CA PRO A 207 -53.16 -41.65 -1.87
C PRO A 207 -52.40 -41.11 -0.66
N SER A 208 -52.62 -41.72 0.51
CA SER A 208 -51.98 -41.32 1.78
C SER A 208 -50.45 -41.32 1.70
N SER A 209 -49.86 -42.24 0.94
CA SER A 209 -48.41 -42.29 0.70
C SER A 209 -47.91 -41.05 -0.03
N LYS A 210 -48.59 -40.62 -1.10
CA LYS A 210 -48.22 -39.47 -1.91
C LYS A 210 -48.37 -38.15 -1.14
N ARG A 211 -49.35 -38.08 -0.24
CA ARG A 211 -49.49 -36.95 0.70
C ARG A 211 -48.30 -36.87 1.65
N ALA A 212 -47.91 -37.99 2.26
CA ALA A 212 -46.76 -38.04 3.18
C ALA A 212 -45.46 -37.62 2.48
N ASP A 213 -45.23 -38.05 1.22
CA ASP A 213 -44.06 -37.65 0.43
C ASP A 213 -43.98 -36.13 0.24
N LEU A 214 -45.11 -35.47 -0.06
CA LEU A 214 -45.18 -34.01 -0.25
C LEU A 214 -44.96 -33.25 1.07
N GLU A 215 -45.53 -33.74 2.17
CA GLU A 215 -45.29 -33.17 3.52
C GLU A 215 -43.81 -33.30 3.91
N GLU A 216 -43.16 -34.42 3.59
CA GLU A 216 -41.72 -34.61 3.81
C GLU A 216 -40.89 -33.62 2.99
N ILE A 217 -41.24 -33.38 1.72
CA ILE A 217 -40.56 -32.39 0.88
C ILE A 217 -40.63 -30.99 1.51
N VAL A 218 -41.79 -30.58 2.02
CA VAL A 218 -41.95 -29.29 2.71
C VAL A 218 -41.06 -29.22 3.95
N LEU A 219 -41.15 -30.21 4.83
CA LEU A 219 -40.41 -30.25 6.09
C LEU A 219 -38.89 -30.28 5.87
N ARG A 220 -38.41 -31.09 4.92
CA ARG A 220 -36.98 -31.19 4.60
C ARG A 220 -36.42 -29.86 4.11
N ASN A 221 -37.07 -29.25 3.12
CA ASN A 221 -36.58 -27.98 2.55
C ASN A 221 -36.67 -26.82 3.55
N ALA A 222 -37.67 -26.81 4.44
CA ALA A 222 -37.77 -25.80 5.50
C ALA A 222 -36.62 -25.93 6.54
N ARG A 223 -36.27 -27.16 6.93
CA ARG A 223 -35.13 -27.42 7.83
C ARG A 223 -33.80 -27.02 7.19
N GLU A 224 -33.59 -27.38 5.92
CA GLU A 224 -32.36 -27.05 5.20
C GLU A 224 -32.21 -25.53 4.98
N MET A 225 -33.32 -24.81 4.75
CA MET A 225 -33.32 -23.36 4.69
C MET A 225 -32.94 -22.73 6.03
N ARG A 226 -33.50 -23.22 7.14
CA ARG A 226 -33.11 -22.77 8.49
C ARG A 226 -31.62 -22.98 8.73
N ASN A 227 -31.09 -24.17 8.43
CA ASN A 227 -29.67 -24.47 8.57
C ASN A 227 -28.80 -23.54 7.70
N THR A 228 -29.25 -23.22 6.48
CA THR A 228 -28.56 -22.28 5.58
C THR A 228 -28.48 -20.88 6.21
N VAL A 229 -29.58 -20.38 6.77
CA VAL A 229 -29.62 -19.08 7.46
C VAL A 229 -28.77 -19.08 8.73
N GLU A 230 -28.83 -20.14 9.54
CA GLU A 230 -27.98 -20.30 10.73
C GLU A 230 -26.49 -20.28 10.38
N ASN A 231 -26.09 -20.95 9.30
CA ASN A 231 -24.71 -20.93 8.82
C ASN A 231 -24.25 -19.54 8.37
N VAL A 232 -25.15 -18.69 7.85
CA VAL A 232 -24.82 -17.30 7.48
C VAL A 232 -24.67 -16.41 8.72
N LEU A 233 -25.43 -16.66 9.79
CA LEU A 233 -25.38 -15.84 11.02
C LEU A 233 -24.17 -16.14 11.93
N ILE A 234 -23.48 -17.26 11.70
CA ILE A 234 -22.29 -17.68 12.47
C ILE A 234 -20.98 -17.17 11.81
N LEU A 235 -21.03 -16.75 10.55
CA LEU A 235 -19.92 -16.14 9.80
C LEU A 235 -19.77 -14.65 10.10
#